data_AF-A0A7Y7BHU0-F1
#
_entry.id   AF-A0A7Y7BHU0-F1
#
_cell.length_a   1.000
_cell.length_b   1.000
_cell.length_c   1.000
_cell.angle_alpha   90.00
_cell.angle_beta   90.00
_cell.angle_gamma   90.00
#
_symmetry.space_group_name_H-M   'P 1'
#
loop_
_entity.id
_entity.type
_entity.pdbx_description
1 polymer ?
#
loop_
_entity_poly.entity_id
_entity_poly.type
_entity_poly.pdbx_seq_one_letter_code
_entity_poly.pdbx_strand_id
1 'polypeptide(L)'
;MKKLFSLLMILGVFAFGFNAVAQDDQDTTATAVEDTYPESPDYSMEDDATEEAQSFDQIIKDKFIEGDPTFMSPVLICLILGLAIAIERIISLNLSTTNTSKLLSKVEDALESGGVEAAKEVTKSTRG
;
A
#
# COMPACT_ATOMS: atom_id res chain seq x y z
N MET A 1 -0.22 -17.68 -7.92
CA MET A 1 -1.03 -16.45 -8.03
C MET A 1 -2.34 -16.50 -7.23
N LYS A 2 -3.18 -17.54 -7.34
CA LYS A 2 -4.45 -17.64 -6.57
C LYS A 2 -4.28 -17.49 -5.05
N LYS A 3 -3.20 -18.07 -4.50
CA LYS A 3 -2.89 -18.01 -3.06
C LYS A 3 -2.33 -16.65 -2.60
N LEU A 4 -1.59 -15.96 -3.47
CA LEU A 4 -1.02 -14.63 -3.18
C LEU A 4 -2.08 -13.54 -3.27
N PHE A 5 -2.99 -13.64 -4.24
CA PHE A 5 -4.11 -12.71 -4.37
C PHE A 5 -5.12 -12.86 -3.22
N SER A 6 -5.35 -14.08 -2.75
CA SER A 6 -6.15 -14.35 -1.55
C SER A 6 -5.51 -13.75 -0.28
N LEU A 7 -4.18 -13.88 -0.14
CA LEU A 7 -3.45 -13.30 0.98
C LEU A 7 -3.47 -11.77 0.98
N LEU A 8 -3.34 -11.14 -0.20
CA LEU A 8 -3.47 -9.68 -0.36
C LEU A 8 -4.88 -9.19 0.01
N MET A 9 -5.93 -9.92 -0.40
CA MET A 9 -7.33 -9.57 -0.09
C MET A 9 -7.65 -9.69 1.41
N ILE A 10 -7.16 -10.73 2.08
CA ILE A 10 -7.34 -10.90 3.52
C ILE A 10 -6.61 -9.80 4.30
N LEU A 11 -5.38 -9.46 3.89
CA LEU A 11 -4.62 -8.37 4.49
C LEU A 11 -5.30 -7.01 4.29
N GLY A 12 -5.88 -6.77 3.11
CA GLY A 12 -6.63 -5.55 2.80
C GLY A 12 -7.89 -5.38 3.63
N VAL A 13 -8.65 -6.46 3.86
CA VAL A 13 -9.83 -6.43 4.73
C VAL A 13 -9.45 -6.13 6.19
N PHE A 14 -8.31 -6.64 6.66
CA PHE A 14 -7.85 -6.38 8.02
C PHE A 14 -7.34 -4.94 8.23
N ALA A 15 -6.73 -4.34 7.21
CA ALA A 15 -6.22 -2.97 7.25
C ALA A 15 -7.32 -1.90 7.18
N PHE A 16 -8.41 -2.16 6.45
CA PHE A 16 -9.53 -1.22 6.30
C PHE A 16 -10.70 -1.49 7.26
N GLY A 17 -10.80 -2.69 7.84
CA GLY A 17 -11.91 -3.12 8.69
C GLY A 17 -11.91 -2.58 10.13
N PHE A 18 -10.92 -1.77 10.53
CA PHE A 18 -10.80 -1.23 11.89
C PHE A 18 -11.05 0.29 11.93
N ASN A 19 -12.22 0.72 11.46
CA ASN A 19 -12.76 2.06 11.75
C ASN A 19 -14.16 1.88 12.34
N ALA A 20 -14.22 1.44 13.60
CA ALA A 20 -15.47 1.41 14.37
C ALA A 20 -15.72 2.81 14.94
N VAL A 21 -16.75 3.45 14.39
CA VAL A 21 -17.35 4.71 14.85
C VAL A 21 -17.72 4.59 16.33
N ALA A 22 -17.21 5.50 17.16
CA ALA A 22 -17.71 5.79 18.50
C ALA A 22 -17.84 7.31 18.65
N GLN A 23 -18.90 7.86 18.08
CA GLN A 23 -19.42 9.16 18.45
C GLN A 23 -20.92 8.96 18.66
N ASP A 24 -21.29 8.62 19.89
CA ASP A 24 -22.65 8.70 20.38
C ASP A 24 -22.58 9.41 21.73
N ASP A 25 -22.96 10.68 21.73
CA ASP A 25 -23.72 11.26 22.82
C ASP A 25 -24.66 12.30 22.20
N GLN A 26 -25.92 11.89 22.05
CA GLN A 26 -27.04 12.79 21.80
C GLN A 26 -27.29 13.60 23.08
N ASP A 27 -27.19 14.93 23.01
CA ASP A 27 -28.13 15.76 23.74
C ASP A 27 -28.92 16.63 22.76
N THR A 28 -30.23 16.50 22.84
CA THR A 28 -31.22 17.15 21.99
C THR A 28 -31.78 18.33 22.77
N THR A 29 -31.39 19.55 22.44
CA THR A 29 -32.20 20.74 22.73
C THR A 29 -32.20 21.69 21.53
N ALA A 30 -33.40 22.03 21.09
CA ALA A 30 -33.68 22.76 19.88
C ALA A 30 -33.50 24.29 20.01
N THR A 31 -33.12 24.91 18.89
CA THR A 31 -33.41 26.29 18.44
C THR A 31 -32.48 27.42 18.92
N ALA A 32 -31.61 27.90 18.03
CA ALA A 32 -31.52 29.29 17.57
C ALA A 32 -30.46 29.40 16.46
N VAL A 33 -30.82 30.02 15.33
CA VAL A 33 -29.89 30.46 14.30
C VAL A 33 -29.33 31.80 14.76
N GLU A 34 -28.03 31.87 15.04
CA GLU A 34 -27.30 33.13 15.15
C GLU A 34 -25.92 32.96 14.51
N ASP A 35 -25.62 33.87 13.57
CA ASP A 35 -24.35 34.00 12.89
C ASP A 35 -23.18 33.97 13.89
N THR A 36 -22.23 33.06 13.71
CA THR A 36 -20.87 33.26 14.26
C THR A 36 -19.87 32.61 13.31
N TYR A 37 -19.12 33.50 12.66
CA TYR A 37 -17.86 33.27 11.97
C TYR A 37 -17.01 32.22 12.72
N PRO A 38 -16.38 31.22 12.08
CA PRO A 38 -15.42 30.39 12.79
C PRO A 38 -14.20 31.26 13.14
N GLU A 39 -14.12 31.62 14.41
CA GLU A 39 -12.95 32.21 15.04
C GLU A 39 -11.77 31.25 14.83
N SER A 40 -10.66 31.78 14.33
CA SER A 40 -9.39 31.07 14.18
C SER A 40 -9.00 30.40 15.50
N PRO A 41 -8.55 29.13 15.52
CA PRO A 41 -8.06 28.53 16.74
C PRO A 41 -6.82 29.31 17.21
N ASP A 42 -6.95 29.90 18.39
CA ASP A 42 -5.85 30.51 19.13
C ASP A 42 -4.89 29.39 19.57
N TYR A 43 -3.66 29.44 19.08
CA TYR A 43 -2.57 28.54 19.45
C TYR A 43 -1.79 29.15 20.62
N SER A 44 -2.46 29.53 21.70
CA SER A 44 -1.79 29.83 22.96
C SER A 44 -1.43 28.50 23.63
N MET A 45 -0.15 28.16 23.52
CA MET A 45 0.50 27.06 24.24
C MET A 45 0.16 27.15 25.74
N GLU A 46 -0.71 26.28 26.21
CA GLU A 46 -0.74 25.91 27.63
C GLU A 46 0.47 25.00 27.87
N ASP A 47 1.50 25.62 28.42
CA ASP A 47 2.62 24.99 29.12
C ASP A 47 2.06 24.24 30.33
N ASP A 48 1.49 23.05 30.10
CA ASP A 48 1.31 22.07 31.16
C ASP A 48 2.57 21.20 31.18
N ALA A 49 3.54 21.69 31.95
CA ALA A 49 4.63 20.91 32.48
C ALA A 49 4.07 19.83 33.42
N THR A 50 3.53 18.76 32.84
CA THR A 50 3.39 17.47 33.50
C THR A 50 4.48 16.54 32.98
N GLU A 51 5.46 16.27 33.84
CA GLU A 51 6.42 15.16 33.71
C GLU A 51 5.67 13.82 33.82
N GLU A 52 4.79 13.53 32.86
CA GLU A 52 4.39 12.17 32.55
C GLU A 52 5.20 11.73 31.35
N ALA A 53 5.87 10.57 31.45
CA ALA A 53 6.69 10.03 30.37
C ALA A 53 5.86 10.00 29.08
N GLN A 54 6.18 10.90 28.13
CA GLN A 54 5.46 11.02 26.87
C GLN A 54 5.32 9.63 26.24
N SER A 55 4.09 9.27 25.86
CA SER A 55 3.86 7.98 25.23
C SER A 55 4.62 7.94 23.90
N PHE A 56 5.06 6.75 23.47
CA PHE A 56 5.86 6.61 22.25
C PHE A 56 5.17 7.23 21.02
N ASP A 57 3.83 7.16 20.97
CA ASP A 57 3.04 7.77 19.89
C ASP A 57 3.06 9.30 19.92
N GLN A 58 3.12 9.92 21.11
CA GLN A 58 3.26 11.38 21.25
C GLN A 58 4.64 11.83 20.77
N ILE A 59 5.70 11.12 21.14
CA ILE A 59 7.07 11.42 20.70
C ILE A 59 7.18 11.37 19.16
N ILE A 60 6.55 10.38 18.52
CA ILE A 60 6.53 10.27 17.05
C ILE A 60 5.75 11.43 16.41
N LYS A 61 4.62 11.83 17.01
CA LYS A 61 3.81 12.97 16.52
C LYS A 61 4.59 14.28 16.63
N ASP A 62 5.27 14.53 17.75
CA ASP A 62 6.10 15.71 17.94
C ASP A 62 7.17 15.80 16.84
N LYS A 63 7.84 14.68 16.55
CA LYS A 63 8.83 14.61 15.46
C LYS A 63 8.25 14.73 14.06
N PHE A 64 7.01 14.29 13.85
CA PHE A 64 6.32 14.48 12.58
C PHE A 64 5.94 15.95 12.37
N ILE A 65 5.49 16.63 13.42
CA ILE A 65 5.10 18.06 13.38
C ILE A 65 6.33 18.96 13.23
N GLU A 66 7.46 18.63 13.87
CA GLU A 66 8.75 19.28 13.63
C GLU A 66 9.20 19.19 12.16
N GLY A 67 8.82 18.11 11.47
CA GLY A 67 9.09 17.91 10.05
C GLY A 67 8.10 18.68 9.17
N ASP A 68 8.45 19.91 8.82
CA ASP A 68 7.66 20.78 7.95
C ASP A 68 7.20 20.09 6.62
N PRO A 69 5.97 20.38 6.11
CA PRO A 69 5.45 19.78 4.87
C PRO A 69 6.36 19.95 3.65
N THR A 70 7.14 21.03 3.60
CA THR A 70 8.08 21.31 2.50
C THR A 70 9.17 20.26 2.42
N PHE A 71 9.65 19.73 3.55
CA PHE A 71 10.70 18.72 3.58
C PHE A 71 10.14 17.29 3.52
N MET A 72 8.98 17.04 4.13
CA MET A 72 8.36 15.70 4.11
C MET A 72 7.76 15.33 2.74
N SER A 73 7.17 16.28 2.01
CA SER A 73 6.49 16.01 0.74
C SER A 73 7.35 15.33 -0.34
N PRO A 74 8.60 15.75 -0.65
CA PRO A 74 9.40 15.07 -1.68
C PRO A 74 9.78 13.64 -1.28
N VAL A 75 10.05 13.39 0.01
CA VAL A 75 10.35 12.05 0.52
C VAL A 75 9.14 11.13 0.35
N LEU A 76 7.94 11.63 0.69
CA LEU A 76 6.70 10.89 0.54
C LEU A 76 6.40 10.57 -0.93
N ILE A 77 6.58 11.53 -1.84
CA ILE A 77 6.44 11.31 -3.28
C ILE A 77 7.43 10.25 -3.79
N CYS A 78 8.69 10.32 -3.36
CA CYS A 78 9.72 9.34 -3.70
C CYS A 78 9.32 7.94 -3.22
N LEU A 79 8.76 7.82 -2.02
CA LEU A 79 8.32 6.54 -1.46
C LEU A 79 7.16 5.93 -2.25
N ILE A 80 6.17 6.75 -2.64
CA ILE A 80 5.03 6.28 -3.45
C ILE A 80 5.49 5.82 -4.84
N LEU A 81 6.28 6.65 -5.54
CA LEU A 81 6.76 6.33 -6.89
C LEU A 81 7.73 5.15 -6.89
N GLY A 82 8.64 5.09 -5.90
CA GLY A 82 9.57 3.99 -5.72
C GLY A 82 8.85 2.67 -5.46
N LEU A 83 7.82 2.68 -4.62
CA LEU A 83 6.99 1.50 -4.36
C LEU A 83 6.23 1.07 -5.62
N ALA A 84 5.66 2.01 -6.39
CA ALA A 84 4.97 1.71 -7.64
C ALA A 84 5.89 1.00 -8.66
N ILE A 85 7.12 1.50 -8.84
CA ILE A 85 8.13 0.89 -9.73
C ILE A 85 8.55 -0.48 -9.20
N ALA A 86 8.77 -0.62 -7.89
CA ALA A 86 9.12 -1.91 -7.30
C ALA A 86 8.02 -2.96 -7.57
N ILE A 87 6.75 -2.60 -7.41
CA ILE A 87 5.62 -3.49 -7.68
C ILE A 87 5.52 -3.85 -9.17
N GLU A 88 5.67 -2.87 -10.09
CA GLU A 88 5.72 -3.14 -11.53
C GLU A 88 6.82 -4.16 -11.85
N ARG A 89 8.03 -3.94 -11.33
CA ARG A 89 9.17 -4.79 -11.63
C ARG A 89 8.99 -6.20 -11.06
N ILE A 90 8.39 -6.33 -9.88
CA ILE A 90 8.05 -7.64 -9.29
C ILE A 90 7.09 -8.41 -10.19
N ILE A 91 6.02 -7.79 -10.68
CA ILE A 91 5.04 -8.44 -11.55
C ILE A 91 5.67 -8.81 -12.90
N SER A 92 6.43 -7.89 -13.51
CA SER A 92 7.12 -8.10 -14.78
C SER A 92 8.14 -9.25 -14.69
N LEU A 93 8.94 -9.31 -13.62
CA LEU A 93 9.87 -10.41 -13.39
C LEU A 93 9.14 -11.75 -13.18
N ASN A 94 8.05 -11.76 -12.42
CA ASN A 94 7.23 -12.96 -12.20
C ASN A 94 6.57 -13.46 -13.49
N LEU A 95 6.25 -12.56 -14.43
CA LEU A 95 5.72 -12.92 -15.73
C LEU A 95 6.78 -13.39 -16.74
N SER A 96 8.04 -12.94 -16.62
CA SER A 96 9.14 -13.40 -17.48
C SER A 96 9.70 -14.77 -17.09
N THR A 97 9.35 -15.28 -15.91
CA THR A 97 9.92 -16.54 -15.43
C THR A 97 9.28 -17.73 -16.13
N THR A 98 10.02 -18.37 -17.02
CA THR A 98 9.62 -19.64 -17.65
C THR A 98 10.15 -20.82 -16.85
N ASN A 99 9.32 -21.86 -16.70
CA ASN A 99 9.77 -23.14 -16.14
C ASN A 99 10.58 -23.90 -17.19
N THR A 100 11.92 -23.80 -17.11
CA THR A 100 12.86 -24.40 -18.06
C THR A 100 12.74 -25.92 -18.15
N SER A 101 12.57 -26.63 -17.03
CA SER A 101 12.38 -28.09 -17.04
C SER A 101 11.13 -28.51 -17.82
N LYS A 102 10.02 -27.78 -17.63
CA LYS A 102 8.77 -28.05 -18.36
C LYS A 102 8.86 -27.64 -19.83
N LEU A 103 9.61 -26.57 -20.14
CA LEU A 103 9.86 -26.17 -21.52
C LEU A 103 10.68 -27.22 -22.26
N LEU A 104 11.76 -27.72 -21.67
CA LEU A 104 12.63 -28.73 -22.28
C LEU A 104 11.87 -30.03 -22.59
N SER A 105 11.08 -30.54 -21.64
CA SER A 105 10.24 -31.73 -21.88
C SER A 105 9.26 -31.51 -23.04
N LYS A 106 8.60 -30.35 -23.14
CA LYS A 106 7.71 -30.05 -24.28
C LYS A 106 8.45 -29.96 -25.61
N VAL A 107 9.69 -29.49 -25.59
CA VAL A 107 10.52 -29.38 -26.79
C VAL A 107 10.98 -30.77 -27.25
N GLU A 108 11.36 -31.65 -26.32
CA GLU A 108 11.70 -33.05 -26.61
C GLU A 108 10.49 -33.79 -27.19
N ASP A 109 9.31 -33.68 -26.57
CA ASP A 109 8.07 -34.28 -27.07
C ASP A 109 7.71 -33.80 -28.49
N ALA A 110 7.89 -32.49 -28.75
CA ALA A 110 7.63 -31.91 -30.07
C ALA A 110 8.67 -32.33 -31.11
N LEU A 111 9.93 -32.53 -30.70
CA LEU A 111 11.00 -33.00 -31.57
C LEU A 111 10.76 -34.45 -31.99
N GLU A 112 10.32 -35.32 -31.08
CA GLU A 112 10.00 -36.73 -31.37
C GLU A 112 8.76 -36.89 -32.26
N SER A 113 7.74 -36.05 -32.07
CA SER A 113 6.46 -36.17 -32.78
C SER A 113 6.38 -35.40 -34.10
N GLY A 114 7.07 -34.27 -34.23
CA GLY A 114 6.93 -33.35 -35.37
C GLY A 114 8.26 -32.77 -35.88
N GLY A 115 9.39 -33.23 -35.35
CA GLY A 115 10.71 -32.81 -35.77
C GLY A 115 11.04 -31.35 -35.43
N VAL A 116 12.03 -30.81 -36.14
CA VAL A 116 12.68 -29.54 -35.81
C VAL A 116 11.75 -28.33 -35.95
N GLU A 117 10.75 -28.37 -36.85
CA GLU A 117 9.79 -27.27 -37.00
C GLU A 117 8.78 -27.22 -35.85
N ALA A 118 8.30 -28.36 -35.37
CA ALA A 118 7.39 -28.40 -34.21
C ALA A 118 8.10 -27.91 -32.93
N ALA A 119 9.35 -28.31 -32.74
CA ALA A 119 10.18 -27.83 -31.63
C ALA A 119 10.39 -26.30 -31.67
N LYS A 120 10.60 -25.73 -32.87
CA LYS A 120 10.71 -24.27 -33.06
C LYS A 120 9.43 -23.52 -32.72
N GLU A 121 8.27 -24.10 -33.01
CA GLU A 121 6.99 -23.48 -32.68
C GLU A 121 6.75 -23.45 -31.15
N VAL A 122 7.15 -24.50 -30.43
CA VAL A 122 7.04 -24.56 -28.96
C VAL A 122 7.92 -23.52 -28.26
N THR A 123 9.16 -23.33 -28.73
CA THR A 123 10.06 -22.32 -28.15
C THR A 123 9.58 -20.90 -28.46
N LYS A 124 9.03 -20.67 -29.65
CA LYS A 124 8.48 -19.36 -30.08
C LYS A 124 7.17 -18.99 -29.37
N SER A 125 6.33 -19.97 -29.08
CA SER A 125 5.05 -19.78 -28.38
C SER A 125 5.18 -19.74 -26.86
N THR A 126 6.34 -20.13 -26.30
CA THR A 126 6.59 -20.05 -24.87
C THR A 126 6.99 -18.62 -24.49
N ARG A 127 6.18 -18.00 -23.65
CA ARG A 127 6.41 -16.65 -23.14
C ARG A 127 7.49 -16.68 -22.05
N GLY A 128 8.66 -16.12 -22.36
CA GLY A 128 9.84 -16.06 -21.50
C GLY A 128 10.96 -15.27 -22.16
#